data_AF-A0A3S1MHM9-F1
#
_entry.id   AF-A0A3S1MHM9-F1
#
_cell.length_a   1.000
_cell.length_b   1.000
_cell.length_c   1.000
_cell.angle_alpha   90.00
_cell.angle_beta   90.00
_cell.angle_gamma   90.00
#
_symmetry.space_group_name_H-M   'P 1'
#
loop_
_entity.id
_entity.type
_entity.pdbx_description
1 polymer ?
#
loop_
_entity_poly.entity_id
_entity_poly.type
_entity_poly.pdbx_seq_one_letter_code
_entity_poly.pdbx_strand_id
1 'polypeptide(L)'
;MTNFKIVFFGNHGQIVSQGTVPCESHWDACQWGWKNMPSTARDFHAEEASPEEILQETDREDDKVILRAFHILRKRAGLTKPLPQRD
;
A
#
# COMPACT_ATOMS: atom_id res chain seq x y z
N MET A 1 19.47 -1.36 5.96
CA MET A 1 18.11 -1.23 5.41
C MET A 1 17.14 -0.63 6.43
N THR A 2 16.66 0.58 6.14
CA THR A 2 15.68 1.35 6.92
C THR A 2 14.38 1.44 6.12
N ASN A 3 13.24 1.39 6.78
CA ASN A 3 11.95 1.55 6.12
C ASN A 3 11.65 3.04 5.93
N PHE A 4 11.35 3.43 4.69
CA PHE A 4 10.93 4.78 4.36
C PHE A 4 9.47 4.77 3.92
N LYS A 5 8.69 5.69 4.47
CA LYS A 5 7.37 6.01 3.99
C LYS A 5 7.48 6.98 2.84
N ILE A 6 6.85 6.63 1.72
CA ILE A 6 6.78 7.48 0.53
C ILE A 6 5.32 7.84 0.29
N VAL A 7 5.05 9.14 0.21
CA VAL A 7 3.71 9.70 -0.02
C VAL A 7 3.71 10.46 -1.33
N PHE A 8 2.83 10.09 -2.25
CA PHE A 8 2.67 10.76 -3.54
C PHE A 8 1.51 11.74 -3.51
N PHE A 9 1.74 12.96 -4.00
CA PHE A 9 0.76 14.03 -4.04
C PHE A 9 0.32 14.33 -5.47
N GLY A 10 -0.98 14.51 -5.67
CA GLY A 10 -1.58 14.95 -6.93
C GLY A 10 -1.80 16.46 -6.96
N ASN A 11 -2.78 16.89 -7.76
CA ASN A 11 -3.18 18.30 -7.80
C ASN A 11 -3.66 18.76 -6.42
N HIS A 12 -3.37 20.01 -6.07
CA HIS A 12 -3.80 20.63 -4.81
C HIS A 12 -3.36 19.90 -3.53
N GLY A 13 -2.26 19.14 -3.58
CA GLY A 13 -1.69 18.48 -2.41
C GLY A 13 -2.47 17.25 -1.92
N GLN A 14 -3.42 16.73 -2.71
CA GLN A 14 -4.15 15.51 -2.36
C GLN A 14 -3.23 14.28 -2.40
N ILE A 15 -3.30 13.41 -1.38
CA ILE A 15 -2.55 12.14 -1.38
C ILE A 15 -3.19 11.20 -2.40
N VAL A 16 -2.40 10.75 -3.35
CA VAL A 16 -2.84 9.83 -4.42
C VAL A 16 -2.49 8.39 -4.07
N SER A 17 -1.33 8.19 -3.44
CA SER A 17 -0.90 6.88 -2.95
C SER A 17 0.18 7.06 -1.91
N GLN A 18 0.33 6.07 -1.04
CA GLN A 18 1.43 6.00 -0.09
C GLN A 18 1.83 4.54 0.14
N GLY A 19 3.04 4.32 0.62
CA GLY A 19 3.50 3.01 1.05
C GLY A 19 4.86 3.07 1.73
N THR A 20 5.21 1.97 2.38
CA THR A 20 6.50 1.80 3.06
C THR A 20 7.42 0.96 2.20
N VAL A 21 8.66 1.42 1.99
CA VAL A 21 9.67 0.72 1.20
C VAL A 21 10.97 0.60 1.99
N PRO A 22 11.60 -0.59 1.99
CA PRO A 22 12.91 -0.74 2.61
C PRO A 22 13.99 -0.18 1.67
N CYS A 23 14.84 0.73 2.18
CA CYS A 23 15.94 1.36 1.43
C CYS A 23 17.21 1.44 2.28
N GLU A 24 18.39 1.58 1.66
CA GLU A 24 19.65 1.71 2.40
C GLU A 24 19.91 3.14 2.88
N SER A 25 19.36 4.14 2.19
CA SER A 25 19.46 5.55 2.57
C SER A 25 18.22 6.33 2.17
N HIS A 26 18.09 7.54 2.72
CA HIS A 26 17.05 8.48 2.33
C HIS A 26 17.15 8.89 0.84
N TRP A 27 18.38 8.97 0.32
CA TRP A 27 18.59 9.24 -1.11
C TRP A 27 18.04 8.11 -1.98
N ASP A 28 18.24 6.85 -1.58
CA ASP A 28 17.69 5.69 -2.30
C ASP A 28 16.15 5.69 -2.26
N ALA A 29 15.56 6.12 -1.14
CA ALA A 29 14.11 6.30 -1.04
C ALA A 29 13.60 7.38 -2.01
N CYS A 30 14.31 8.50 -2.16
CA CYS A 30 13.99 9.52 -3.16
C CYS A 30 14.12 9.00 -4.59
N GLN A 31 15.19 8.25 -4.89
CA GLN A 31 15.35 7.60 -6.19
C GLN A 31 14.23 6.62 -6.50
N TRP A 32 13.81 5.83 -5.51
CA TRP A 32 12.66 4.95 -5.63
C TRP A 32 11.37 5.74 -5.90
N GLY A 33 11.16 6.84 -5.18
CA GLY A 33 10.01 7.74 -5.34
C GLY A 33 9.89 8.28 -6.76
N TRP A 34 10.95 8.85 -7.32
CA TRP A 34 10.95 9.32 -8.72
C TRP A 34 10.67 8.21 -9.73
N LYS A 35 11.27 7.03 -9.54
CA LYS A 35 11.12 5.90 -10.47
C LYS A 35 9.69 5.33 -10.46
N ASN A 36 9.00 5.38 -9.32
CA ASN A 36 7.68 4.78 -9.14
C ASN A 36 6.56 5.82 -9.06
N MET A 37 6.83 7.08 -9.40
CA MET A 37 5.83 8.15 -9.34
C MET A 37 4.64 7.85 -10.26
N PRO A 38 3.41 7.72 -9.73
CA PRO A 38 2.22 7.50 -10.54
C PRO A 38 1.98 8.67 -11.50
N SER A 39 1.41 8.41 -12.68
CA SER A 39 1.09 9.47 -13.65
C SER A 39 0.12 10.55 -13.14
N THR A 40 -0.66 10.21 -12.12
CA THR A 40 -1.60 11.10 -11.42
C THR A 40 -0.94 11.92 -10.31
N ALA A 41 0.31 11.62 -9.95
CA ALA A 41 1.08 12.38 -8.99
C ALA A 41 1.89 13.49 -9.68
N ARG A 42 2.14 14.56 -8.94
CA ARG A 42 2.98 15.70 -9.33
C ARG A 42 4.21 15.85 -8.45
N ASP A 43 4.14 15.35 -7.23
CA ASP A 43 5.23 15.43 -6.26
C ASP A 43 5.19 14.23 -5.31
N PHE A 44 6.23 14.06 -4.50
CA PHE A 44 6.27 13.08 -3.44
C PHE A 44 7.11 13.55 -2.25
N HIS A 45 6.84 12.96 -1.10
CA HIS A 45 7.63 13.11 0.12
C HIS A 45 8.15 11.75 0.56
N ALA A 46 9.40 11.71 1.02
CA ALA A 46 10.02 10.54 1.61
C ALA A 46 10.42 10.86 3.05
N GLU A 47 10.09 9.99 3.98
CA GLU A 47 10.49 10.09 5.39
C GLU A 47 10.77 8.70 5.96
N GLU A 48 11.56 8.61 7.02
CA GLU A 48 11.71 7.34 7.74
C GLU A 48 10.37 6.94 8.35
N ALA A 49 9.94 5.70 8.12
CA ALA A 49 8.67 5.21 8.63
C ALA A 49 8.74 5.08 10.15
N SER A 50 7.71 5.57 10.83
CA SER A 50 7.55 5.35 12.26
C SER A 50 7.27 3.87 12.58
N PRO A 51 7.59 3.38 13.79
CA PRO A 51 7.25 2.03 14.21
C PRO A 51 5.76 1.70 14.02
N GLU A 52 4.87 2.65 14.28
CA GLU A 52 3.43 2.51 14.14
C GLU A 52 3.00 2.30 12.67
N GLU A 53 3.64 3.01 11.74
CA GLU A 53 3.36 2.88 10.30
C GLU A 53 3.85 1.54 9.74
N ILE A 54 4.97 1.04 10.26
CA ILE A 54 5.49 -0.29 9.90
C ILE A 54 4.51 -1.37 10.37
N LEU A 55 3.97 -1.24 11.59
CA LEU A 55 2.98 -2.17 12.13
C LEU A 55 1.68 -2.12 11.31
N GLN A 56 1.17 -0.94 10.97
CA GLN A 56 -0.04 -0.80 10.16
C GLN A 56 0.10 -1.41 8.75
N GLU A 57 1.26 -1.26 8.11
CA GLU A 57 1.47 -1.89 6.80
C GLU A 57 1.53 -3.42 6.93
N THR A 58 2.14 -3.93 8.00
CA THR A 58 2.18 -5.37 8.30
C THR A 58 0.77 -5.93 8.53
N ASP A 59 -0.05 -5.26 9.34
CA ASP A 59 -1.45 -5.65 9.57
C ASP A 59 -2.26 -5.65 8.26
N ARG A 60 -2.01 -4.66 7.39
CA ARG A 60 -2.67 -4.58 6.07
C ARG A 60 -2.24 -5.71 5.13
N GLU A 61 -1.01 -6.19 5.21
CA GLU A 61 -0.56 -7.36 4.46
C GLU A 61 -1.18 -8.65 4.99
N ASP A 62 -1.24 -8.81 6.31
CA ASP A 62 -1.89 -9.96 6.96
C ASP A 62 -3.38 -10.02 6.60
N ASP A 63 -4.08 -8.90 6.59
CA ASP A 63 -5.48 -8.82 6.14
C ASP A 63 -5.65 -9.29 4.69
N LYS A 64 -4.72 -8.96 3.78
CA LYS A 64 -4.77 -9.45 2.40
C LYS A 64 -4.57 -10.96 2.33
N VAL A 65 -3.70 -11.53 3.16
CA VAL A 65 -3.49 -12.98 3.26
C VAL A 65 -4.75 -13.66 3.77
N ILE A 66 -5.35 -13.12 4.84
CA ILE A 66 -6.60 -13.61 5.43
C ILE A 66 -7.72 -13.58 4.39
N LEU A 67 -7.91 -12.46 3.68
CA LEU A 67 -8.92 -12.33 2.62
C LEU A 67 -8.72 -13.35 1.49
N ARG A 68 -7.47 -13.60 1.06
CA ARG A 68 -7.16 -14.63 0.06
C ARG A 68 -7.47 -16.04 0.58
N ALA A 69 -7.13 -16.34 1.83
CA ALA A 69 -7.45 -17.62 2.46
C ALA A 69 -8.97 -17.84 2.52
N PHE A 70 -9.73 -16.82 2.96
CA PHE A 70 -11.19 -16.86 2.95
C PHE A 70 -11.76 -17.05 1.55
N HIS A 71 -11.22 -16.36 0.54
CA HIS A 71 -11.66 -16.53 -0.84
C HIS A 71 -11.48 -17.99 -1.32
N ILE A 72 -10.31 -18.60 -1.05
CA ILE A 72 -10.04 -20.00 -1.39
C ILE A 72 -11.00 -20.95 -0.67
N LEU A 73 -11.21 -20.75 0.63
CA LEU A 73 -12.11 -21.57 1.44
C LEU A 73 -13.57 -21.47 0.95
N ARG A 74 -14.05 -20.25 0.66
CA ARG A 74 -15.38 -20.03 0.09
C ARG A 74 -15.53 -20.69 -1.28
N LYS A 75 -14.50 -20.62 -2.13
CA LYS A 75 -14.49 -21.29 -3.44
C LYS A 75 -14.59 -22.80 -3.28
N ARG A 76 -13.81 -23.40 -2.37
CA ARG A 76 -13.85 -24.85 -2.10
C ARG A 76 -15.17 -25.31 -1.50
N ALA A 77 -15.81 -24.47 -0.68
CA ALA A 77 -17.12 -24.74 -0.10
C ALA A 77 -18.30 -24.52 -1.07
N GLY A 78 -18.05 -24.15 -2.33
CA GLY A 78 -19.11 -23.84 -3.30
C GLY A 78 -19.92 -22.57 -2.98
N LEU A 79 -19.38 -21.67 -2.15
CA LEU A 79 -20.04 -20.45 -1.66
C LEU A 79 -19.78 -19.22 -2.56
N THR A 80 -19.48 -19.43 -3.84
CA THR A 80 -19.27 -18.37 -4.85
C THR A 80 -20.60 -17.88 -5.43
N LYS A 81 -21.62 -17.66 -4.58
CA LYS A 81 -22.80 -16.91 -5.02
C LYS A 81 -22.39 -15.44 -5.19
N PRO A 82 -22.80 -14.76 -6.27
CA PRO A 82 -22.64 -13.32 -6.38
C PRO A 82 -23.31 -12.66 -5.17
N LEU A 83 -22.70 -11.60 -4.64
CA LEU A 83 -23.35 -10.77 -3.63
C LEU A 83 -24.71 -10.33 -4.19
N PRO A 84 -25.80 -10.42 -3.43
CA PRO A 84 -27.11 -9.99 -3.90
C PRO A 84 -27.02 -8.52 -4.30
N GLN A 85 -27.32 -8.22 -5.56
CA GLN A 85 -27.57 -6.85 -5.99
C GLN A 85 -28.83 -6.41 -5.25
N ARG A 86 -28.72 -5.31 -4.48
CA ARG A 86 -29.89 -4.62 -3.95
C ARG A 86 -30.56 -3.91 -5.13
N ASP A 87 -31.83 -4.23 -5.36
CA ASP A 87 -32.75 -3.45 -6.20
C ASP A 87 -32.95 -2.04 -5.63
#